data_AF-A0A1G3M1A4-F1
#
_entry.id   AF-A0A1G3M1A4-F1
#
_cell.length_a   1.000
_cell.length_b   1.000
_cell.length_c   1.000
_cell.angle_alpha   90.00
_cell.angle_beta   90.00
_cell.angle_gamma   90.00
#
_symmetry.space_group_name_H-M   'P 1'
#
loop_
_entity.id
_entity.type
_entity.pdbx_description
1 polymer ?
#
loop_
_entity_poly.entity_id
_entity_poly.type
_entity_poly.pdbx_seq_one_letter_code
_entity_poly.pdbx_strand_id
1 'polypeptide(L)'
;MKQAFYFGWTAPHTGHFLRATDGRSTLYPQAFGLPWSIGMLDGGLLKKSGEPERVTGRVRSMPTKAPYSDAPVWWAFYWWDRSGDSRPASNSGFYVVGFSFEEQLAALSFAYAEWPDVVLRQKHTLVLM
;
A
#
# COMPACT_ATOMS: atom_id res chain seq x y z
N MET A 1 -12.58 7.12 11.96
CA MET A 1 -12.03 8.05 10.94
C MET A 1 -11.28 7.22 9.90
N LYS A 2 -11.39 7.57 8.61
CA LYS A 2 -10.72 6.86 7.51
C LYS A 2 -9.36 7.48 7.24
N GLN A 3 -8.35 6.66 6.97
CA GLN A 3 -6.99 7.12 6.66
C GLN A 3 -6.36 6.23 5.59
N ALA A 4 -5.51 6.81 4.74
CA ALA A 4 -4.76 6.10 3.72
C ALA A 4 -3.28 6.46 3.82
N PHE A 5 -2.44 5.45 3.63
CA PHE A 5 -0.99 5.57 3.62
C PHE A 5 -0.46 5.02 2.31
N TYR A 6 0.66 5.56 1.85
CA TYR A 6 1.36 5.08 0.67
C TYR A 6 2.74 4.56 1.06
N PHE A 7 3.07 3.35 0.65
CA PHE A 7 4.43 2.81 0.67
C PHE A 7 4.97 2.74 -0.75
N GLY A 8 6.22 3.18 -0.92
CA GLY A 8 6.97 3.02 -2.15
C GLY A 8 7.78 4.28 -2.44
N TRP A 9 8.22 4.40 -3.69
CA TRP A 9 9.10 5.48 -4.08
C TRP A 9 8.34 6.80 -4.26
N THR A 10 8.93 7.92 -3.82
CA THR A 10 8.43 9.27 -4.13
C THR A 10 9.61 10.23 -4.26
N ALA A 11 9.58 11.09 -5.28
CA ALA A 11 10.53 12.19 -5.37
C ALA A 11 10.35 13.16 -4.18
N PRO A 12 11.42 13.77 -3.67
CA PRO A 12 12.83 13.62 -4.05
C PRO A 12 13.57 12.48 -3.33
N HIS A 13 12.88 11.58 -2.64
CA HIS A 13 13.53 10.61 -1.75
C HIS A 13 14.16 9.43 -2.49
N THR A 14 15.35 9.02 -2.02
CA THR A 14 16.03 7.80 -2.47
C THR A 14 15.61 6.62 -1.59
N GLY A 15 14.44 6.04 -1.84
CA GLY A 15 14.01 4.83 -1.13
C GLY A 15 12.50 4.68 -0.99
N HIS A 16 12.09 3.55 -0.41
CA HIS A 16 10.71 3.31 -0.04
C HIS A 16 10.48 3.70 1.41
N PHE A 17 9.45 4.51 1.63
CA PHE A 17 9.00 4.91 2.95
C PHE A 17 7.49 4.76 3.01
N LEU A 18 6.97 4.50 4.21
CA LEU A 18 5.55 4.65 4.46
C LEU A 18 5.25 6.13 4.70
N ARG A 19 4.29 6.67 3.97
CA ARG A 19 3.90 8.08 3.99
C ARG A 19 2.43 8.21 4.38
N ALA A 20 2.15 9.16 5.26
CA ALA A 20 0.81 9.60 5.61
C ALA A 20 0.42 10.81 4.73
N THR A 21 -0.88 11.08 4.60
CA THR A 21 -1.40 12.20 3.80
C THR A 21 -1.11 13.57 4.42
N ASP A 22 -0.78 13.62 5.71
CA ASP A 22 -0.31 14.81 6.41
C ASP A 22 1.20 15.10 6.18
N GLY A 23 1.85 14.37 5.28
CA GLY A 23 3.24 14.56 4.90
C GLY A 23 4.26 13.85 5.80
N ARG A 24 3.84 13.25 6.91
CA ARG A 24 4.76 12.44 7.74
C ARG A 24 5.19 11.18 7.00
N SER A 25 6.45 10.78 7.19
CA SER A 25 6.99 9.55 6.62
C SER A 25 7.81 8.76 7.64
N THR A 26 7.80 7.43 7.56
CA THR A 26 8.50 6.56 8.51
C THR A 26 8.97 5.26 7.87
N LEU A 27 10.04 4.68 8.43
CA LEU A 27 10.46 3.28 8.20
C LEU A 27 9.88 2.32 9.26
N TYR A 28 9.09 2.85 10.21
CA TYR A 28 8.48 2.11 11.31
C TYR A 28 6.95 2.20 11.19
N PRO A 29 6.29 1.36 10.35
CA PRO A 29 4.84 1.42 10.10
C PRO A 29 3.97 1.40 11.37
N GLN A 30 4.45 0.74 12.42
CA GLN A 30 3.79 0.65 13.71
C GLN A 30 3.60 2.02 14.38
N ALA A 31 4.42 3.03 14.04
CA ALA A 31 4.22 4.40 14.51
C ALA A 31 2.91 5.02 14.01
N PHE A 32 2.31 4.46 12.95
CA PHE A 32 0.98 4.80 12.44
C PHE A 32 -0.07 3.72 12.74
N GLY A 33 0.25 2.72 13.56
CA GLY A 33 -0.65 1.63 13.92
C GLY A 33 -0.84 0.57 12.84
N LEU A 34 0.00 0.54 11.80
CA LEU A 34 -0.10 -0.50 10.78
C LEU A 34 0.27 -1.88 11.36
N PRO A 35 -0.47 -2.94 10.98
CA PRO A 35 -0.22 -4.30 11.45
C PRO A 35 0.94 -5.01 10.75
N TRP A 36 1.53 -4.39 9.72
CA TRP A 36 2.61 -4.96 8.91
C TRP A 36 3.96 -4.31 9.24
N SER A 37 5.01 -5.13 9.30
CA SER A 37 6.39 -4.63 9.40
C SER A 37 6.86 -4.04 8.08
N ILE A 38 7.92 -3.23 8.13
CA ILE A 38 8.53 -2.63 6.93
C ILE A 38 8.92 -3.70 5.90
N GLY A 39 9.46 -4.85 6.32
CA GLY A 39 9.79 -5.95 5.41
C GLY A 39 8.57 -6.65 4.79
N MET A 40 7.40 -6.58 5.45
CA MET A 40 6.14 -7.03 4.83
C MET A 40 5.70 -6.06 3.73
N LEU A 41 5.80 -4.75 3.96
CA LEU A 41 5.54 -3.74 2.93
C LEU A 41 6.54 -3.89 1.77
N ASP A 42 7.83 -4.06 2.10
CA ASP A 42 8.93 -4.17 1.15
C ASP A 42 9.07 -5.59 0.55
N GLY A 43 7.98 -6.04 -0.08
CA GLY A 43 7.93 -7.26 -0.87
C GLY A 43 7.47 -8.51 -0.12
N GLY A 44 7.39 -8.52 1.22
CA GLY A 44 6.89 -9.68 1.97
C GLY A 44 5.45 -10.06 1.60
N LEU A 45 4.57 -9.07 1.42
CA LEU A 45 3.18 -9.28 0.98
C LEU A 45 3.10 -9.86 -0.44
N LEU A 46 3.89 -9.32 -1.39
CA LEU A 46 3.94 -9.79 -2.77
C LEU A 46 4.47 -11.22 -2.89
N LYS A 47 5.54 -11.53 -2.14
CA LYS A 47 6.11 -12.87 -2.03
C LYS A 47 5.09 -13.86 -1.46
N LYS A 48 4.38 -13.46 -0.40
CA LYS A 48 3.34 -14.31 0.21
C LYS A 48 2.15 -14.57 -0.73
N SER A 49 1.80 -13.63 -1.60
CA SER A 49 0.77 -13.85 -2.62
C SER A 49 1.23 -14.71 -3.81
N GLY A 50 2.52 -15.10 -3.87
CA GLY A 50 3.08 -15.86 -4.99
C GLY A 50 3.11 -15.07 -6.30
N GLU A 51 3.07 -13.74 -6.24
CA GLU A 51 3.01 -12.90 -7.44
C GLU A 51 4.42 -12.81 -8.06
N PRO A 52 4.60 -13.20 -9.34
CA PRO A 52 5.88 -13.02 -10.01
C PRO A 52 6.23 -11.53 -10.09
N GLU A 53 7.51 -11.21 -9.99
CA GLU A 53 8.02 -9.83 -10.06
C GLU A 53 7.82 -9.22 -11.47
N ARG A 54 6.60 -8.75 -11.73
CA ARG A 54 6.17 -8.20 -13.01
C ARG A 54 5.31 -6.98 -12.79
N VAL A 55 5.76 -5.86 -13.35
CA VAL A 55 5.03 -4.58 -13.32
C VAL A 55 3.88 -4.67 -14.33
N THR A 56 2.67 -4.95 -13.85
CA THR A 56 1.49 -5.18 -14.69
C THR A 56 0.29 -4.30 -14.32
N GLY A 57 0.39 -3.52 -13.23
CA GLY A 57 -0.73 -2.78 -12.65
C GLY A 57 -1.71 -3.65 -11.86
N ARG A 58 -1.47 -4.96 -11.73
CA ARG A 58 -2.30 -5.84 -10.91
C ARG A 58 -2.12 -5.53 -9.43
N VAL A 59 -3.19 -5.05 -8.81
CA VAL A 59 -3.24 -4.75 -7.38
C VAL A 59 -3.77 -5.97 -6.64
N ARG A 60 -2.97 -6.50 -5.73
CA ARG A 60 -3.39 -7.50 -4.76
C ARG A 60 -3.92 -6.81 -3.52
N SER A 61 -4.74 -7.52 -2.75
CA SER A 61 -5.22 -6.98 -1.49
C SER A 61 -5.24 -8.02 -0.38
N MET A 62 -5.11 -7.54 0.85
CA MET A 62 -5.20 -8.37 2.04
C MET A 62 -5.79 -7.54 3.18
N PRO A 63 -6.99 -7.89 3.69
CA PRO A 63 -7.50 -7.28 4.89
C PRO A 63 -6.89 -7.93 6.12
N THR A 64 -6.79 -7.19 7.22
CA THR A 64 -6.40 -7.74 8.52
C THR A 64 -7.00 -6.95 9.67
N LYS A 65 -7.19 -7.61 10.81
CA LYS A 65 -7.47 -7.00 12.11
C LYS A 65 -6.83 -7.87 13.18
N ALA A 66 -6.55 -7.29 14.35
CA ALA A 66 -6.15 -8.11 15.49
C ALA A 66 -7.30 -9.06 15.88
N PRO A 67 -7.04 -10.37 16.02
CA PRO A 67 -8.08 -11.34 16.37
C PRO A 67 -8.69 -10.99 17.74
N TYR A 68 -10.01 -11.06 17.85
CA TYR A 68 -10.81 -10.83 19.07
C TYR A 68 -10.69 -9.42 19.69
N SER A 69 -10.59 -8.39 18.86
CA SER A 69 -10.65 -7.00 19.32
C SER A 69 -11.56 -6.15 18.44
N ASP A 70 -12.05 -5.04 19.00
CA ASP A 70 -12.68 -3.94 18.25
C ASP A 70 -11.64 -3.11 17.47
N ALA A 71 -10.45 -3.68 17.22
CA ALA A 71 -9.43 -3.02 16.42
C ALA A 71 -9.94 -2.76 15.00
N PRO A 72 -9.57 -1.62 14.41
CA PRO A 72 -10.03 -1.29 13.08
C PRO A 72 -9.45 -2.28 12.06
N VAL A 73 -10.24 -2.56 11.02
CA VAL A 73 -9.77 -3.36 9.88
C VAL A 73 -8.85 -2.49 9.03
N TRP A 74 -7.71 -3.08 8.70
CA TRP A 74 -6.75 -2.54 7.75
C TRP A 74 -6.85 -3.29 6.43
N TRP A 75 -6.87 -2.55 5.33
CA TRP A 75 -6.68 -3.08 3.99
C TRP A 75 -5.30 -2.74 3.48
N ALA A 76 -4.54 -3.74 3.06
CA ALA A 76 -3.37 -3.54 2.21
C ALA A 76 -3.77 -3.73 0.75
N PHE A 77 -3.31 -2.84 -0.12
CA PHE A 77 -3.40 -2.94 -1.58
C PHE A 77 -1.98 -2.79 -2.12
N TYR A 78 -1.44 -3.77 -2.83
CA TYR A 78 -0.02 -3.78 -3.16
C TYR A 78 0.27 -4.39 -4.53
N TRP A 79 1.31 -3.89 -5.20
CA TRP A 79 1.69 -4.27 -6.56
C TRP A 79 3.20 -4.08 -6.79
N TRP A 80 3.72 -4.73 -7.82
CA TRP A 80 5.05 -4.43 -8.35
C TRP A 80 5.02 -3.09 -9.10
N ASP A 81 5.86 -2.14 -8.69
CA ASP A 81 5.87 -0.77 -9.21
C ASP A 81 7.29 -0.36 -9.60
N ARG A 82 7.45 0.03 -10.87
CA ARG A 82 8.69 0.64 -11.38
C ARG A 82 8.45 1.99 -12.07
N SER A 83 7.38 2.67 -11.68
CA SER A 83 6.94 3.93 -12.28
C SER A 83 7.73 5.12 -11.75
N GLY A 84 8.21 5.03 -10.50
CA GLY A 84 9.11 6.01 -9.89
C GLY A 84 10.52 5.48 -9.57
N ASP A 85 10.68 4.16 -9.44
CA ASP A 85 11.95 3.51 -9.12
C ASP A 85 12.23 2.40 -10.14
N SER A 86 13.31 2.52 -10.91
CA SER A 86 13.63 1.55 -11.96
C SER A 86 14.35 0.31 -11.44
N ARG A 87 14.63 0.17 -10.14
CA ARG A 87 15.32 -0.99 -9.59
C ARG A 87 14.48 -2.28 -9.70
N PRO A 88 15.11 -3.47 -9.72
CA PRO A 88 14.42 -4.73 -9.47
C PRO A 88 13.84 -4.76 -8.05
N ALA A 89 12.82 -5.59 -7.84
CA ALA A 89 12.05 -5.76 -6.61
C ALA A 89 11.35 -4.48 -6.10
N SER A 90 11.25 -3.44 -6.93
CA SER A 90 10.52 -2.23 -6.59
C SER A 90 9.02 -2.50 -6.58
N ASN A 91 8.37 -2.11 -5.49
CA ASN A 91 6.97 -2.35 -5.20
C ASN A 91 6.33 -1.07 -4.67
N SER A 92 5.01 -1.09 -4.58
CA SER A 92 4.25 -0.05 -3.93
C SER A 92 3.00 -0.63 -3.30
N GLY A 93 2.45 0.12 -2.34
CA GLY A 93 1.18 -0.24 -1.74
C GLY A 93 0.45 0.92 -1.11
N PHE A 94 -0.87 0.81 -1.08
CA PHE A 94 -1.76 1.59 -0.25
C PHE A 94 -2.16 0.80 0.99
N TYR A 95 -2.19 1.45 2.14
CA TYR A 95 -2.63 0.85 3.40
C TYR A 95 -3.71 1.74 3.97
N VAL A 96 -4.89 1.16 4.20
CA VAL A 96 -6.11 1.93 4.47
C VAL A 96 -6.78 1.39 5.72
N VAL A 97 -7.30 2.27 6.56
CA VAL A 97 -8.00 1.91 7.80
C VAL A 97 -9.32 2.68 7.90
N GLY A 98 -10.28 2.13 8.65
CA GLY A 98 -11.60 2.74 8.87
C GLY A 98 -12.69 2.26 7.91
N PHE A 99 -12.49 1.07 7.33
CA PHE A 99 -13.44 0.34 6.47
C PHE A 99 -13.70 -1.04 7.06
N SER A 100 -14.77 -1.72 6.66
CA SER A 100 -15.05 -3.11 7.02
C SER A 100 -14.37 -4.10 6.05
N PHE A 101 -14.51 -5.40 6.32
CA PHE A 101 -14.08 -6.47 5.41
C PHE A 101 -14.88 -6.53 4.10
N GLU A 102 -16.04 -5.87 4.04
CA GLU A 102 -16.92 -5.86 2.86
C GLU A 102 -16.67 -4.64 1.96
N GLU A 103 -15.94 -3.64 2.47
CA GLU A 103 -15.72 -2.36 1.80
C GLU A 103 -14.41 -2.28 1.00
N GLN A 104 -13.93 -3.40 0.46
CA GLN A 104 -12.65 -3.49 -0.26
C GLN A 104 -12.52 -2.44 -1.39
N LEU A 105 -13.51 -2.36 -2.29
CA LEU A 105 -13.48 -1.42 -3.41
C LEU A 105 -13.59 0.04 -2.95
N ALA A 106 -14.36 0.31 -1.90
CA ALA A 106 -14.48 1.64 -1.32
C ALA A 106 -13.15 2.07 -0.66
N ALA A 107 -12.46 1.15 0.02
CA ALA A 107 -11.15 1.40 0.60
C ALA A 107 -10.08 1.69 -0.47
N LEU A 108 -10.07 0.94 -1.58
CA LEU A 108 -9.16 1.20 -2.69
C LEU A 108 -9.46 2.55 -3.37
N SER A 109 -10.74 2.83 -3.62
CA SER A 109 -11.15 4.11 -4.24
C SER A 109 -10.75 5.30 -3.36
N PHE A 110 -10.89 5.16 -2.04
CA PHE A 110 -10.42 6.16 -1.09
C PHE A 110 -8.90 6.35 -1.16
N ALA A 111 -8.11 5.26 -1.24
CA ALA A 111 -6.67 5.38 -1.42
C ALA A 111 -6.27 6.12 -2.70
N TYR A 112 -6.96 5.86 -3.82
CA TYR A 112 -6.72 6.56 -5.08
C TYR A 112 -7.02 8.06 -4.97
N ALA A 113 -8.08 8.43 -4.25
CA ALA A 113 -8.43 9.83 -4.02
C ALA A 113 -7.42 10.56 -3.13
N GLU A 114 -6.85 9.87 -2.13
CA GLU A 114 -5.84 10.44 -1.22
C GLU A 114 -4.44 10.51 -1.84
N TRP A 115 -4.16 9.70 -2.87
CA TRP A 115 -2.84 9.63 -3.53
C TRP A 115 -2.92 9.73 -5.07
N PRO A 116 -3.52 10.81 -5.62
CA PRO A 116 -3.76 10.93 -7.05
C PRO A 116 -2.46 10.94 -7.86
N ASP A 117 -1.39 11.57 -7.36
CA ASP A 117 -0.09 11.60 -8.04
C ASP A 117 0.54 10.21 -8.17
N VAL A 118 0.33 9.35 -7.17
CA VAL A 118 0.79 7.96 -7.22
C VAL A 118 0.05 7.18 -8.27
N VAL A 119 -1.27 7.41 -8.41
CA VAL A 119 -2.10 6.74 -9.42
C VAL A 119 -1.74 7.23 -10.83
N LEU A 120 -1.64 8.55 -11.02
CA LEU A 120 -1.39 9.18 -12.32
C LEU A 120 -0.03 8.82 -12.90
N ARG A 121 0.99 8.64 -12.06
CA ARG A 121 2.34 8.33 -12.54
C ARG A 121 2.53 6.86 -12.94
N GLN A 122 1.57 5.98 -12.69
CA GLN A 122 1.76 4.54 -12.93
C GLN A 122 1.98 4.24 -14.41
N LYS A 123 2.95 3.37 -14.70
CA LYS A 123 3.21 2.89 -16.08
C LYS A 123 2.08 2.01 -16.64
N HIS A 124 1.34 1.36 -15.74
CA HIS A 124 0.20 0.52 -16.06
C HIS A 124 -0.97 0.90 -15.16
N THR A 125 -2.18 0.92 -15.71
CA THR A 125 -3.40 1.19 -14.94
C THR A 125 -3.51 0.20 -13.78
N LEU A 126 -3.77 0.73 -12.59
CA LEU A 126 -3.96 -0.10 -11.40
C LEU A 126 -5.34 -0.76 -11.41
N VAL A 127 -5.35 -2.09 -11.41
CA VAL A 127 -6.57 -2.92 -11.47
C VAL A 127 -6.55 -3.91 -10.32
N LEU A 128 -7.59 -3.88 -9.47
CA LEU A 128 -7.76 -4.85 -8.38
C LEU A 128 -8.02 -6.24 -8.96
N MET A 129 -7.30 -7.25 -8.45
CA MET A 129 -7.42 -8.66 -8.83
C MET A 129 -8.12 -9.50 -7.77
#